data_AF-A0AAE0HL70-F1
#
_entry.id   AF-A0AAE0HL70-F1
#
_cell.length_a   1.000
_cell.length_b   1.000
_cell.length_c   1.000
_cell.angle_alpha   90.00
_cell.angle_beta   90.00
_cell.angle_gamma   90.00
#
_symmetry.space_group_name_H-M   'P 1'
#
loop_
_entity.id
_entity.type
_entity.pdbx_description
1 polymer ?
#
loop_
_entity_poly.entity_id
_entity_poly.type
_entity_poly.pdbx_seq_one_letter_code
_entity_poly.pdbx_strand_id
1 'polypeptide(L)'
;MLDRFDRLLQFTLGRSTIVASGESPDRIHDNVLRLHIHRTPFDDFLYSIFSRLPLVVLIFLTPVFPQWALPRTFILKEQKPDWDEEFENEKRMYARLRTLQGSVIPICFGEASVEGRRALVLSDVGRITLCDPPSLERDRDEMANMIDDAFRAITKLGVEHGDIKLDNFHLVSTRAGDKIMIVDLESVTEIGSHRAPERAMIYPADRLYRYWRDAVESDRREKEEERRQRARALPNPEQLRRLKALGDARRLAINSTK
;
A
#
# COMPACT_ATOMS: atom_id res chain seq x y z
N MET A 1 -2.86 25.11 -6.51
CA MET A 1 -2.70 24.62 -5.13
C MET A 1 -1.33 23.97 -5.09
N LEU A 2 -0.29 24.80 -4.99
CA LEU A 2 1.12 24.48 -5.24
C LEU A 2 1.81 23.96 -3.97
N ASP A 3 2.79 23.07 -4.21
CA ASP A 3 3.87 22.60 -3.34
C ASP A 3 3.51 21.91 -2.03
N ARG A 4 3.42 20.58 -2.11
CA ARG A 4 3.77 19.68 -1.01
C ARG A 4 5.05 18.97 -1.46
N PHE A 5 6.14 19.27 -0.77
CA PHE A 5 7.54 18.94 -1.08
C PHE A 5 7.78 17.63 -1.86
N ASP A 6 7.96 17.75 -3.19
CA ASP A 6 8.61 16.74 -4.02
C ASP A 6 10.09 16.68 -3.60
N ARG A 7 10.48 15.74 -2.74
CA ARG A 7 11.90 15.55 -2.44
C ARG A 7 12.54 14.93 -3.67
N LEU A 8 13.40 15.69 -4.34
CA LEU A 8 14.25 15.15 -5.39
C LEU A 8 15.28 14.21 -4.73
N LEU A 9 15.23 12.94 -5.10
CA LEU A 9 16.11 11.90 -4.59
C LEU A 9 16.95 11.34 -5.73
N GLN A 10 18.26 11.26 -5.49
CA GLN A 10 19.18 10.58 -6.37
C GLN A 10 19.59 9.25 -5.75
N PHE A 11 19.48 8.17 -6.53
CA PHE A 11 19.89 6.83 -6.10
C PHE A 11 20.56 6.08 -7.25
N THR A 12 21.36 5.08 -6.90
CA THR A 12 22.08 4.24 -7.86
C THR A 12 21.43 2.86 -7.89
N LEU A 13 21.04 2.38 -9.07
CA LEU A 13 20.52 1.03 -9.29
C LEU A 13 21.42 0.33 -10.31
N GLY A 14 22.10 -0.73 -9.88
CA GLY A 14 23.15 -1.36 -10.68
C GLY A 14 24.30 -0.40 -10.95
N ARG A 15 24.50 -0.01 -12.21
CA ARG A 15 25.55 0.94 -12.63
C ARG A 15 25.01 2.33 -12.99
N SER A 16 23.71 2.53 -12.83
CA SER A 16 23.02 3.72 -13.33
C SER A 16 22.51 4.57 -12.18
N THR A 17 22.75 5.87 -12.29
CA THR A 17 22.19 6.87 -11.38
C THR A 17 20.84 7.34 -11.90
N ILE A 18 19.84 7.37 -11.02
CA ILE A 18 18.47 7.76 -11.32
C ILE A 18 18.12 8.93 -10.41
N VAL A 19 17.41 9.90 -10.97
CA VAL A 19 16.80 11.01 -10.25
C VAL A 19 15.30 10.83 -10.31
N ALA A 20 14.65 10.85 -9.16
CA ALA A 20 13.21 10.75 -9.03
C ALA A 20 12.72 11.74 -7.98
N SER A 21 11.49 12.25 -8.14
CA SER A 21 10.83 13.01 -7.08
C SER A 21 9.92 12.08 -6.30
N GLY A 22 9.69 12.35 -5.02
CA GLY A 22 8.72 11.56 -4.30
C GLY A 22 8.44 12.01 -2.88
N GLU A 23 7.51 11.27 -2.29
CA GLU A 23 6.97 11.50 -0.97
C GLU A 23 7.14 10.23 -0.12
N SER A 24 7.38 10.40 1.18
CA SER A 24 7.12 9.31 2.11
C SER A 24 5.61 9.02 2.09
N PRO A 25 5.16 7.75 1.94
CA PRO A 25 3.75 7.42 1.93
C PRO A 25 3.08 7.80 3.25
N ASP A 26 3.79 7.71 4.39
CA ASP A 26 3.32 8.09 5.72
C ASP A 26 4.47 8.46 6.66
N ARG A 27 4.21 9.29 7.69
CA ARG A 27 5.19 9.64 8.75
C ARG A 27 5.66 8.46 9.61
N ILE A 28 5.05 7.29 9.44
CA ILE A 28 5.33 6.08 10.23
C ILE A 28 6.39 5.22 9.55
N HIS A 29 6.51 5.30 8.22
CA HIS A 29 7.42 4.48 7.41
C HIS A 29 8.45 5.36 6.70
N ASP A 30 9.24 6.10 7.48
CA ASP A 30 10.24 7.04 6.94
C ASP A 30 11.31 6.38 6.05
N ASN A 31 11.47 5.06 6.15
CA ASN A 31 12.37 4.27 5.31
C ASN A 31 11.72 3.79 4.00
N VAL A 32 10.44 4.08 3.76
CA VAL A 32 9.74 3.72 2.51
C VAL A 32 9.41 5.01 1.78
N LEU A 33 9.83 5.13 0.52
CA LEU A 33 9.61 6.32 -0.30
C LEU A 33 8.89 5.92 -1.58
N ARG A 34 7.79 6.58 -1.89
CA ARG A 34 7.13 6.43 -3.19
C ARG A 34 7.71 7.45 -4.15
N LEU A 35 8.40 6.96 -5.17
CA LEU A 35 9.16 7.77 -6.11
C LEU A 35 8.54 7.75 -7.52
N HIS A 36 8.73 8.85 -8.23
CA HIS A 36 8.27 9.12 -9.57
C HIS A 36 9.46 9.50 -10.46
N ILE A 37 9.75 8.70 -11.49
CA ILE A 37 10.76 9.05 -12.50
C ILE A 37 10.16 10.02 -13.51
N HIS A 38 10.87 11.13 -13.76
CA HIS A 38 10.55 12.04 -14.84
C HIS A 38 11.05 11.44 -16.17
N ARG A 39 10.12 11.15 -17.07
CA ARG A 39 10.38 10.54 -18.38
C ARG A 39 10.05 11.50 -19.52
N THR A 40 10.83 11.40 -20.59
CA THR A 40 10.49 11.99 -21.88
C THR A 40 9.52 11.09 -22.65
N PRO A 41 8.82 11.60 -23.69
CA PRO A 41 7.98 10.76 -24.54
C PRO A 41 8.71 9.57 -25.19
N PHE A 42 10.02 9.72 -25.46
CA PHE A 42 10.86 8.65 -25.98
C PHE A 42 11.07 7.55 -24.93
N ASP A 43 11.30 7.92 -23.67
CA ASP A 43 11.42 6.95 -22.58
C ASP A 43 10.12 6.20 -22.33
N ASP A 44 8.97 6.89 -22.43
CA ASP A 44 7.66 6.25 -22.30
C ASP A 44 7.39 5.26 -23.46
N PHE A 45 7.85 5.57 -24.67
CA PHE A 45 7.82 4.63 -25.80
C PHE A 45 8.69 3.40 -25.54
N LEU A 46 9.94 3.57 -25.10
CA LEU A 46 10.82 2.44 -24.78
C LEU A 46 10.29 1.62 -23.61
N TYR A 47 9.77 2.26 -22.56
CA TYR A 47 9.11 1.55 -21.46
C TYR A 47 7.92 0.72 -21.94
N SER A 48 7.12 1.22 -22.89
CA SER A 48 6.04 0.44 -23.50
C SER A 48 6.58 -0.86 -24.12
N ILE A 49 7.73 -0.81 -24.79
CA ILE A 49 8.36 -2.01 -25.38
C ILE A 49 8.86 -2.95 -24.26
N PHE A 50 9.59 -2.42 -23.28
CA PHE A 50 10.20 -3.22 -22.20
C PHE A 50 9.16 -3.86 -21.29
N SER A 51 8.06 -3.17 -20.99
CA SER A 51 6.97 -3.67 -20.14
C SER A 51 6.20 -4.86 -20.74
N ARG A 52 6.40 -5.17 -22.03
CA ARG A 52 5.87 -6.37 -22.69
C ARG A 52 6.78 -7.59 -22.54
N LEU A 53 8.01 -7.41 -22.05
CA LEU A 53 8.95 -8.51 -21.86
C LEU A 53 8.54 -9.37 -20.65
N PRO A 54 8.91 -10.67 -20.63
CA PRO A 54 8.73 -11.49 -19.44
C PRO A 54 9.42 -10.87 -18.23
N LEU A 55 8.78 -10.95 -17.06
CA LEU A 55 9.28 -10.36 -15.80
C LEU A 55 10.75 -10.70 -15.51
N VAL A 56 11.13 -11.95 -15.79
CA VAL A 56 12.51 -12.44 -15.67
C VAL A 56 13.49 -11.58 -16.46
N VAL A 57 13.16 -11.26 -17.71
CA VAL A 57 13.99 -10.43 -18.60
C VAL A 57 14.02 -9.00 -18.08
N LEU A 58 12.86 -8.46 -17.66
CA LEU A 58 12.77 -7.10 -17.13
C LEU A 58 13.68 -6.90 -15.91
N ILE A 59 13.69 -7.85 -14.97
CA ILE A 59 14.57 -7.81 -13.79
C ILE A 59 16.05 -7.78 -14.20
N PHE A 60 16.46 -8.55 -15.21
CA PHE A 60 17.85 -8.53 -15.68
C PHE A 60 18.25 -7.25 -16.42
N LEU A 61 17.30 -6.62 -17.13
CA LEU A 61 17.55 -5.36 -17.84
C LEU A 61 17.55 -4.15 -16.91
N THR A 62 16.86 -4.23 -15.76
CA THR A 62 16.66 -3.11 -14.86
C THR A 62 17.97 -2.49 -14.33
N PRO A 63 19.00 -3.26 -13.93
CA PRO A 63 20.30 -2.71 -13.51
C PRO A 63 21.10 -2.00 -14.62
N VAL A 64 20.75 -2.21 -15.89
CA VAL A 64 21.47 -1.67 -17.06
C VAL A 64 20.73 -0.50 -17.68
N PHE A 65 19.40 -0.62 -17.80
CA PHE A 65 18.53 0.37 -18.43
C PHE A 65 17.35 0.72 -17.52
N PRO A 66 17.59 1.20 -16.29
CA PRO A 66 16.51 1.38 -15.32
C PRO A 66 15.49 2.42 -15.75
N GLN A 67 15.91 3.44 -16.50
CA GLN A 67 15.03 4.48 -17.03
C GLN A 67 13.94 3.91 -17.93
N TRP A 68 14.18 2.79 -18.61
CA TRP A 68 13.23 2.15 -19.53
C TRP A 68 12.63 0.87 -18.96
N ALA A 69 13.21 0.28 -17.93
CA ALA A 69 12.73 -0.95 -17.31
C ALA A 69 11.83 -0.71 -16.09
N LEU A 70 12.08 0.34 -15.29
CA LEU A 70 11.26 0.64 -14.12
C LEU A 70 9.87 1.16 -14.53
N PRO A 71 8.83 1.01 -13.72
CA PRO A 71 7.60 1.77 -13.89
C PRO A 71 7.83 3.27 -13.60
N ARG A 72 6.91 4.13 -14.05
CA ARG A 72 6.96 5.58 -13.77
C ARG A 72 6.89 5.86 -12.27
N THR A 73 6.17 5.01 -11.53
CA THR A 73 6.04 5.08 -10.07
C THR A 73 6.46 3.76 -9.45
N PHE A 74 7.28 3.83 -8.42
CA PHE A 74 7.83 2.68 -7.72
C PHE A 74 8.07 3.04 -6.25
N ILE A 75 8.36 2.03 -5.45
CA ILE A 75 8.69 2.17 -4.04
C ILE A 75 10.19 1.96 -3.88
N LEU A 76 10.82 2.82 -3.11
CA LEU A 76 12.18 2.66 -2.64
C LEU A 76 12.13 2.41 -1.13
N LYS A 77 12.49 1.19 -0.70
CA LYS A 77 12.55 0.82 0.72
C LYS A 77 14.01 0.85 1.17
N GLU A 78 14.40 1.90 1.88
CA GLU A 78 15.71 2.02 2.52
C GLU A 78 15.85 1.03 3.69
N GLN A 79 17.07 0.53 3.88
CA GLN A 79 17.45 -0.28 5.02
C GLN A 79 17.35 0.55 6.31
N LYS A 80 16.75 -0.04 7.36
CA LYS A 80 16.74 0.55 8.71
C LYS A 80 18.13 0.41 9.36
N PRO A 81 18.55 1.36 10.21
CA PRO A 81 19.82 1.23 10.94
C PRO A 81 19.88 -0.08 11.73
N ASP A 82 21.00 -0.79 11.66
CA ASP A 82 21.28 -2.05 12.37
C ASP A 82 20.37 -3.25 11.98
N TRP A 83 19.70 -3.21 10.82
CA TRP A 83 18.80 -4.26 10.32
C TRP A 83 19.38 -4.98 9.09
N ASP A 84 20.67 -5.30 9.11
CA ASP A 84 21.35 -5.97 7.99
C ASP A 84 20.79 -7.38 7.73
N GLU A 85 20.47 -8.13 8.79
CA GLU A 85 19.95 -9.50 8.67
C GLU A 85 18.54 -9.51 8.07
N GLU A 86 17.67 -8.61 8.51
CA GLU A 86 16.31 -8.44 8.01
C GLU A 86 16.30 -7.99 6.55
N PHE A 87 17.22 -7.08 6.17
CA PHE A 87 17.34 -6.62 4.79
C PHE A 87 17.83 -7.73 3.85
N GLU A 88 18.83 -8.52 4.26
CA GLU A 88 19.26 -9.69 3.49
C GLU A 88 18.18 -10.78 3.45
N ASN A 89 17.42 -10.94 4.55
CA ASN A 89 16.29 -11.85 4.57
C ASN A 89 15.23 -11.44 3.54
N GLU A 90 14.82 -10.18 3.53
CA GLU A 90 13.83 -9.66 2.59
C GLU A 90 14.28 -9.87 1.13
N LYS A 91 15.54 -9.56 0.81
CA LYS A 91 16.13 -9.84 -0.50
C LYS A 91 16.05 -11.32 -0.88
N ARG A 92 16.44 -12.21 0.03
CA ARG A 92 16.40 -13.66 -0.16
C ARG A 92 14.97 -14.14 -0.38
N MET A 93 13.99 -13.58 0.33
CA MET A 93 12.58 -13.91 0.18
C MET A 93 12.03 -13.47 -1.18
N TYR A 94 12.38 -12.28 -1.67
CA TYR A 94 12.03 -11.88 -3.04
C TYR A 94 12.61 -12.84 -4.10
N ALA A 95 13.85 -13.29 -3.92
CA ALA A 95 14.47 -14.26 -4.83
C ALA A 95 13.78 -15.63 -4.79
N ARG A 96 13.42 -16.11 -3.59
CA ARG A 96 12.72 -17.39 -3.39
C ARG A 96 11.28 -17.36 -3.94
N LEU A 97 10.56 -16.27 -3.70
CA LEU A 97 9.16 -16.07 -4.10
C LEU A 97 9.03 -15.45 -5.50
N ARG A 98 10.04 -15.64 -6.36
CA ARG A 98 10.10 -15.02 -7.70
C ARG A 98 8.85 -15.26 -8.55
N THR A 99 8.23 -16.43 -8.43
CA THR A 99 7.01 -16.80 -9.18
C THR A 99 5.76 -16.07 -8.69
N LEU A 100 5.80 -15.45 -7.52
CA LEU A 100 4.70 -14.69 -6.92
C LEU A 100 4.83 -13.17 -7.11
N GLN A 101 5.95 -12.70 -7.64
CA GLN A 101 6.19 -11.29 -7.87
C GLN A 101 5.23 -10.72 -8.93
N GLY A 102 4.59 -9.59 -8.60
CA GLY A 102 3.55 -8.95 -9.39
C GLY A 102 2.16 -9.59 -9.24
N SER A 103 2.07 -10.81 -8.67
CA SER A 103 0.81 -11.49 -8.41
C SER A 103 0.38 -11.38 -6.95
N VAL A 104 1.19 -11.87 -6.02
CA VAL A 104 0.89 -11.93 -4.58
C VAL A 104 1.84 -11.07 -3.76
N ILE A 105 3.04 -10.80 -4.27
CA ILE A 105 4.01 -9.88 -3.65
C ILE A 105 4.47 -8.83 -4.67
N PRO A 106 5.02 -7.67 -4.24
CA PRO A 106 5.61 -6.70 -5.14
C PRO A 106 6.69 -7.31 -6.04
N ILE A 107 6.91 -6.69 -7.20
CA ILE A 107 8.10 -6.96 -8.00
C ILE A 107 9.28 -6.28 -7.34
N CYS A 108 10.35 -7.01 -7.06
CA CYS A 108 11.64 -6.46 -6.66
C CYS A 108 12.53 -6.32 -7.90
N PHE A 109 12.81 -5.07 -8.26
CA PHE A 109 13.66 -4.70 -9.39
C PHE A 109 15.16 -4.79 -9.06
N GLY A 110 15.49 -4.85 -7.77
CA GLY A 110 16.85 -5.06 -7.28
C GLY A 110 17.22 -4.14 -6.13
N GLU A 111 18.48 -4.25 -5.73
CA GLU A 111 19.10 -3.42 -4.71
C GLU A 111 19.63 -2.11 -5.31
N ALA A 112 19.34 -1.01 -4.62
CA ALA A 112 19.83 0.32 -4.92
C ALA A 112 20.66 0.87 -3.75
N SER A 113 21.40 1.95 -4.03
CA SER A 113 22.09 2.75 -3.02
C SER A 113 21.65 4.20 -3.04
N VAL A 114 21.33 4.74 -1.86
CA VAL A 114 20.93 6.13 -1.63
C VAL A 114 21.92 6.72 -0.63
N GLU A 115 22.77 7.65 -1.07
CA GLU A 115 23.77 8.28 -0.19
C GLU A 115 24.64 7.26 0.58
N GLY A 116 24.96 6.11 -0.06
CA GLY A 116 25.71 5.02 0.55
C GLY A 116 24.89 4.05 1.40
N ARG A 117 23.62 4.35 1.69
CA ARG A 117 22.69 3.43 2.36
C ARG A 117 22.03 2.50 1.36
N ARG A 118 21.76 1.27 1.78
CA ARG A 118 21.17 0.23 0.92
C ARG A 118 19.66 0.40 0.86
N ALA A 119 19.07 0.07 -0.28
CA ALA A 119 17.63 0.14 -0.49
C ALA A 119 17.15 -0.93 -1.47
N LEU A 120 15.87 -1.26 -1.42
CA LEU A 120 15.20 -2.09 -2.40
C LEU A 120 14.32 -1.24 -3.31
N VAL A 121 14.37 -1.52 -4.61
CA VAL A 121 13.48 -0.92 -5.60
C VAL A 121 12.35 -1.90 -5.88
N LEU A 122 11.13 -1.54 -5.48
CA LEU A 122 9.94 -2.38 -5.53
C LEU A 122 8.86 -1.76 -6.41
N SER A 123 8.02 -2.58 -7.04
CA SER A 123 6.83 -2.08 -7.72
C SER A 123 5.84 -1.47 -6.72
N ASP A 124 5.24 -0.36 -7.10
CA ASP A 124 4.12 0.22 -6.35
C ASP A 124 2.86 -0.64 -6.51
N VAL A 125 2.31 -1.08 -5.37
CA VAL A 125 1.08 -1.90 -5.28
C VAL A 125 -0.16 -1.07 -4.94
N GLY A 126 -0.03 0.26 -4.82
CA GLY A 126 -1.11 1.15 -4.44
C GLY A 126 -1.20 1.40 -2.93
N ARG A 127 -2.03 2.37 -2.55
CA ARG A 127 -2.14 2.89 -1.18
C ARG A 127 -3.27 2.28 -0.35
N ILE A 128 -4.04 1.34 -0.89
CA ILE A 128 -5.19 0.77 -0.16
C ILE A 128 -4.71 -0.48 0.59
N THR A 129 -4.52 -0.32 1.89
CA THR A 129 -4.24 -1.39 2.85
C THR A 129 -5.54 -2.03 3.34
N LEU A 130 -5.45 -3.12 4.10
CA LEU A 130 -6.63 -3.72 4.75
C LEU A 130 -7.18 -2.90 5.92
N CYS A 131 -6.46 -1.86 6.35
CA CYS A 131 -6.97 -0.88 7.32
C CYS A 131 -7.88 0.18 6.69
N ASP A 132 -7.81 0.36 5.36
CA ASP A 132 -8.45 1.50 4.70
C ASP A 132 -9.93 1.27 4.40
N PRO A 133 -10.77 2.33 4.37
CA PRO A 133 -12.21 2.20 4.17
C PRO A 133 -12.64 1.35 2.96
N PRO A 134 -12.00 1.43 1.77
CA PRO A 134 -12.37 0.59 0.63
C PRO A 134 -12.20 -0.92 0.89
N SER A 135 -11.29 -1.28 1.81
CA SER A 135 -11.11 -2.68 2.24
C SER A 135 -12.13 -3.07 3.30
N LEU A 136 -12.58 -2.13 4.14
CA LEU A 136 -13.55 -2.38 5.21
C LEU A 136 -14.99 -2.54 4.71
N GLU A 137 -15.29 -2.02 3.52
CA GLU A 137 -16.62 -2.13 2.89
C GLU A 137 -16.81 -3.44 2.10
N ARG A 138 -15.80 -4.32 2.09
CA ARG A 138 -15.83 -5.57 1.34
C ARG A 138 -16.70 -6.64 1.97
N ASP A 139 -17.22 -7.52 1.10
CA ASP A 139 -17.93 -8.71 1.54
C ASP A 139 -17.00 -9.64 2.32
N ARG A 140 -17.56 -10.29 3.34
CA ARG A 140 -16.81 -11.13 4.28
C ARG A 140 -16.26 -12.38 3.61
N ASP A 141 -17.07 -13.03 2.77
CA ASP A 141 -16.68 -14.27 2.11
C ASP A 141 -15.65 -13.97 1.01
N GLU A 142 -15.82 -12.88 0.27
CA GLU A 142 -14.82 -12.40 -0.69
C GLU A 142 -13.47 -12.10 -0.02
N MET A 143 -13.49 -11.38 1.11
CA MET A 143 -12.27 -11.05 1.85
C MET A 143 -11.58 -12.30 2.40
N ALA A 144 -12.34 -13.22 3.00
CA ALA A 144 -11.80 -14.48 3.50
C ALA A 144 -11.11 -15.29 2.39
N ASN A 145 -11.75 -15.40 1.23
CA ASN A 145 -11.19 -16.09 0.07
C ASN A 145 -9.89 -15.43 -0.42
N MET A 146 -9.84 -14.10 -0.52
CA MET A 146 -8.63 -13.38 -0.94
C MET A 146 -7.46 -13.57 0.06
N ILE A 147 -7.76 -13.56 1.36
CA ILE A 147 -6.75 -13.80 2.41
C ILE A 147 -6.21 -15.23 2.28
N ASP A 148 -7.10 -16.21 2.17
CA ASP A 148 -6.73 -17.61 2.01
C ASP A 148 -5.87 -17.84 0.77
N ASP A 149 -6.23 -17.24 -0.37
CA ASP A 149 -5.47 -17.37 -1.61
C ASP A 149 -4.06 -16.80 -1.48
N ALA A 150 -3.90 -15.63 -0.84
CA ALA A 150 -2.60 -15.01 -0.61
C ALA A 150 -1.70 -15.87 0.29
N PHE A 151 -2.21 -16.35 1.43
CA PHE A 151 -1.43 -17.22 2.33
C PHE A 151 -1.14 -18.59 1.74
N ARG A 152 -2.10 -19.17 1.00
CA ARG A 152 -1.92 -20.44 0.30
C ARG A 152 -0.81 -20.33 -0.74
N ALA A 153 -0.71 -19.21 -1.46
CA ALA A 153 0.31 -19.00 -2.47
C ALA A 153 1.73 -19.01 -1.87
N ILE A 154 1.97 -18.29 -0.77
CA ILE A 154 3.29 -18.27 -0.12
C ILE A 154 3.61 -19.59 0.59
N THR A 155 2.61 -20.21 1.24
CA THR A 155 2.79 -21.48 1.96
C THR A 155 3.14 -22.62 1.00
N LYS A 156 2.60 -22.63 -0.22
CA LYS A 156 2.97 -23.59 -1.26
C LYS A 156 4.47 -23.54 -1.63
N LEU A 157 5.14 -22.42 -1.39
CA LEU A 157 6.59 -22.25 -1.58
C LEU A 157 7.39 -22.49 -0.29
N GLY A 158 6.73 -23.00 0.76
CA GLY A 158 7.35 -23.40 2.02
C GLY A 158 7.75 -22.22 2.90
N VAL A 159 7.07 -21.09 2.81
CA VAL A 159 7.32 -19.92 3.68
C VAL A 159 6.05 -19.47 4.40
N GLU A 160 6.23 -18.83 5.55
CA GLU A 160 5.16 -18.20 6.32
C GLU A 160 5.49 -16.73 6.62
N HIS A 161 4.46 -15.89 6.72
CA HIS A 161 4.62 -14.48 7.05
C HIS A 161 4.60 -14.28 8.57
N GLY A 162 5.67 -13.74 9.14
CA GLY A 162 5.81 -13.56 10.59
C GLY A 162 5.03 -12.37 11.14
N ASP A 163 4.93 -11.27 10.39
CA ASP A 163 4.32 -10.02 10.85
C ASP A 163 2.91 -9.81 10.30
N ILE A 164 1.91 -10.36 11.00
CA ILE A 164 0.50 -10.27 10.61
C ILE A 164 -0.08 -8.96 11.12
N LYS A 165 -0.01 -7.91 10.31
CA LYS A 165 -0.62 -6.61 10.54
C LYS A 165 -1.35 -6.15 9.27
N LEU A 166 -2.47 -5.46 9.40
CA LEU A 166 -3.34 -5.10 8.28
C LEU A 166 -2.69 -4.12 7.26
N ASP A 167 -1.70 -3.35 7.69
CA ASP A 167 -0.90 -2.44 6.85
C ASP A 167 0.07 -3.20 5.92
N ASN A 168 0.49 -4.41 6.27
CA ASN A 168 1.32 -5.27 5.41
C ASN A 168 0.54 -5.98 4.29
N PHE A 169 -0.78 -5.78 4.20
CA PHE A 169 -1.62 -6.41 3.19
C PHE A 169 -2.39 -5.33 2.42
N HIS A 170 -2.21 -5.31 1.10
CA HIS A 170 -2.80 -4.32 0.22
C HIS A 170 -3.90 -4.95 -0.62
N LEU A 171 -5.03 -4.27 -0.72
CA LEU A 171 -6.10 -4.61 -1.65
C LEU A 171 -5.79 -4.00 -3.02
N VAL A 172 -5.58 -4.85 -4.02
CA VAL A 172 -5.16 -4.43 -5.35
C VAL A 172 -6.15 -4.88 -6.42
N SER A 173 -6.71 -3.93 -7.14
CA SER A 173 -7.58 -4.21 -8.29
C SER A 173 -6.75 -4.52 -9.53
N THR A 174 -6.98 -5.68 -10.13
CA THR A 174 -6.35 -6.09 -11.39
C THR A 174 -7.40 -6.34 -12.47
N ARG A 175 -6.94 -6.55 -13.71
CA ARG A 175 -7.83 -6.95 -14.81
C ARG A 175 -8.55 -8.29 -14.55
N ALA A 176 -7.98 -9.16 -13.71
CA ALA A 176 -8.53 -10.46 -13.35
C ALA A 176 -9.44 -10.41 -12.10
N GLY A 177 -9.58 -9.25 -11.46
CA GLY A 177 -10.28 -9.09 -10.20
C GLY A 177 -9.38 -8.51 -9.11
N ASP A 178 -10.00 -8.29 -7.95
CA ASP A 178 -9.31 -7.81 -6.75
C ASP A 178 -8.55 -8.96 -6.09
N LYS A 179 -7.44 -8.63 -5.45
CA LYS A 179 -6.58 -9.59 -4.76
C LYS A 179 -5.85 -8.91 -3.62
N ILE A 180 -5.31 -9.72 -2.71
CA ILE A 180 -4.41 -9.25 -1.67
C ILE A 180 -2.96 -9.39 -2.15
N MET A 181 -2.20 -8.31 -2.04
CA MET A 181 -0.75 -8.33 -2.17
C MET A 181 -0.09 -8.15 -0.79
N ILE A 182 0.86 -9.02 -0.49
CA ILE A 182 1.61 -9.04 0.76
C ILE A 182 2.89 -8.22 0.57
N VAL A 183 3.09 -7.23 1.42
CA VAL A 183 4.30 -6.40 1.45
C VAL A 183 5.11 -6.70 2.71
N ASP A 184 6.31 -6.11 2.77
CA ASP A 184 7.22 -6.23 3.91
C ASP A 184 7.66 -7.67 4.25
N LEU A 185 8.57 -8.22 3.43
CA LEU A 185 8.96 -9.63 3.54
C LEU A 185 10.11 -9.85 4.54
N GLU A 186 10.47 -8.85 5.34
CA GLU A 186 11.59 -8.90 6.29
C GLU A 186 11.37 -9.91 7.42
N SER A 187 10.11 -10.18 7.76
CA SER A 187 9.69 -11.14 8.79
C SER A 187 9.30 -12.53 8.23
N VAL A 188 9.43 -12.77 6.93
CA VAL A 188 9.06 -14.05 6.31
C VAL A 188 10.13 -15.09 6.64
N THR A 189 9.67 -16.28 7.05
CA THR A 189 10.53 -17.40 7.45
C THR A 189 10.17 -18.67 6.70
N GLU A 190 11.13 -19.59 6.63
CA GLU A 190 10.89 -20.91 6.03
C GLU A 190 10.09 -21.79 7.00
N ILE A 191 9.07 -22.47 6.48
CA ILE A 191 8.29 -23.42 7.26
C ILE A 191 9.19 -24.61 7.57
N GLY A 192 9.54 -24.77 8.85
CA GLY A 192 10.34 -25.90 9.29
C GLY A 192 9.66 -27.23 8.95
N SER A 193 10.46 -28.25 8.62
CA SER A 193 10.01 -29.60 8.20
C SER A 193 9.06 -30.30 9.19
N HIS A 194 8.98 -29.82 10.43
CA HIS A 194 8.16 -30.39 11.50
C HIS A 194 6.77 -29.73 11.62
N ARG A 195 6.50 -28.63 10.89
CA ARG A 195 5.21 -27.94 10.90
C ARG A 195 4.40 -28.36 9.68
N ALA A 196 3.21 -28.92 9.92
CA ALA A 196 2.28 -29.25 8.84
C ALA A 196 1.94 -27.98 8.02
N PRO A 197 2.10 -27.97 6.69
CA PRO A 197 1.85 -26.79 5.86
C PRO A 197 0.45 -26.19 6.03
N GLU A 198 -0.56 -27.04 6.27
CA GLU A 198 -1.93 -26.59 6.55
C GLU A 198 -2.00 -25.69 7.80
N ARG A 199 -1.26 -26.02 8.87
CA ARG A 199 -1.21 -25.20 10.09
C ARG A 199 -0.44 -23.90 9.89
N ALA A 200 0.56 -23.90 9.01
CA ALA A 200 1.31 -22.70 8.65
C ALA A 200 0.48 -21.71 7.82
N MET A 201 -0.53 -22.21 7.09
CA MET A 201 -1.49 -21.37 6.35
C MET A 201 -2.66 -20.91 7.22
N ILE A 202 -3.35 -21.85 7.88
CA ILE A 202 -4.65 -21.60 8.53
C ILE A 202 -4.51 -20.52 9.60
N TYR A 203 -3.51 -20.64 10.47
CA TYR A 203 -3.42 -19.76 11.64
C TYR A 203 -3.13 -18.28 11.28
N PRO A 204 -2.19 -17.97 10.37
CA PRO A 204 -2.00 -16.60 9.89
C PRO A 204 -3.21 -16.02 9.15
N ALA A 205 -3.85 -16.79 8.26
CA ALA A 205 -5.02 -16.35 7.51
C ALA A 205 -6.20 -16.00 8.45
N ASP A 206 -6.52 -16.90 9.39
CA ASP A 206 -7.54 -16.70 10.41
C ASP A 206 -7.27 -15.45 11.25
N ARG A 207 -6.00 -15.24 11.61
CA ARG A 207 -5.57 -14.09 12.42
C ARG A 207 -5.78 -12.79 11.65
N LEU A 208 -5.33 -12.72 10.40
CA LEU A 208 -5.51 -11.53 9.58
C LEU A 208 -7.00 -11.23 9.37
N TYR A 209 -7.80 -12.24 9.07
CA TYR A 209 -9.24 -12.08 8.88
C TYR A 209 -9.93 -11.57 10.16
N ARG A 210 -9.55 -12.07 11.34
CA ARG A 210 -10.05 -11.54 12.62
C ARG A 210 -9.70 -10.07 12.79
N TYR A 211 -8.45 -9.67 12.54
CA TYR A 211 -8.04 -8.27 12.65
C TYR A 211 -8.83 -7.38 11.70
N TRP A 212 -9.00 -7.81 10.45
CA TRP A 212 -9.79 -7.06 9.47
C TRP A 212 -11.25 -6.93 9.94
N ARG A 213 -11.88 -8.03 10.37
CA ARG A 213 -13.26 -8.01 10.86
C ARG A 213 -13.43 -7.07 12.05
N ASP A 214 -12.50 -7.11 13.00
CA ASP A 214 -12.55 -6.24 14.18
C ASP A 214 -12.38 -4.76 13.79
N ALA A 215 -11.55 -4.46 12.77
CA ALA A 215 -11.44 -3.12 12.18
C ALA A 215 -12.74 -2.66 11.49
N VAL A 216 -13.42 -3.54 10.73
CA VAL A 216 -14.75 -3.26 10.14
C VAL A 216 -15.77 -2.91 11.21
N GLU A 217 -15.79 -3.67 12.30
CA GLU A 217 -16.71 -3.41 13.41
C GLU A 217 -16.41 -2.09 14.13
N SER A 218 -15.13 -1.75 14.29
CA SER A 218 -14.70 -0.48 14.88
C SER A 218 -15.13 0.71 14.03
N ASP A 219 -14.84 0.69 12.72
CA ASP A 219 -15.23 1.74 11.77
C ASP A 219 -16.76 1.93 11.74
N ARG A 220 -17.52 0.82 11.77
CA ARG A 220 -18.99 0.89 11.82
C ARG A 220 -19.49 1.57 13.10
N ARG A 221 -18.89 1.27 14.26
CA ARG A 221 -19.26 1.89 15.54
C ARG A 221 -18.95 3.39 15.54
N GLU A 222 -17.79 3.77 15.04
CA GLU A 222 -17.38 5.18 14.93
C GLU A 222 -18.32 5.97 14.01
N LYS A 223 -18.62 5.45 12.81
CA LYS A 223 -19.60 6.07 11.89
C LYS A 223 -20.99 6.19 12.50
N GLU A 224 -21.43 5.21 13.29
CA GLU A 224 -22.71 5.28 13.99
C GLU A 224 -22.70 6.34 15.11
N GLU A 225 -21.60 6.43 15.87
CA GLU A 225 -21.43 7.46 16.89
C GLU A 225 -21.41 8.86 16.28
N GLU A 226 -20.66 9.07 15.19
CA GLU A 226 -20.68 10.34 14.46
C GLU A 226 -22.09 10.70 13.99
N ARG A 227 -22.84 9.74 13.44
CA ARG A 227 -24.23 9.96 13.02
C ARG A 227 -25.11 10.37 14.20
N ARG A 228 -24.95 9.73 15.36
CA ARG A 228 -25.67 10.09 16.59
C ARG A 228 -25.28 11.47 17.10
N GLN A 229 -24.00 11.83 17.08
CA GLN A 229 -23.51 13.15 17.49
C GLN A 229 -24.02 14.24 16.54
N ARG A 230 -23.97 14.03 15.22
CA ARG A 230 -24.55 14.94 14.21
C ARG A 230 -26.07 15.09 14.39
N ALA A 231 -26.77 14.01 14.69
CA ALA A 231 -28.21 14.05 14.98
C ALA A 231 -28.55 14.87 16.25
N ARG A 232 -27.69 14.79 17.28
CA ARG A 232 -27.82 15.61 18.51
C ARG A 232 -27.46 17.08 18.28
N ALA A 233 -26.56 17.37 17.35
CA ALA A 233 -26.13 18.74 17.01
C ALA A 233 -27.11 19.47 16.08
N LEU A 234 -28.06 18.76 15.45
CA LEU A 234 -29.11 19.38 14.65
C LEU A 234 -30.05 20.19 15.57
N PRO A 235 -30.35 21.47 15.26
CA PRO A 235 -31.25 22.26 16.08
C PRO A 235 -32.63 21.60 16.11
N ASN A 236 -33.23 21.50 17.29
CA ASN A 236 -34.60 21.02 17.44
C ASN A 236 -35.53 21.86 16.53
N PRO A 237 -36.58 21.28 15.90
CA PRO A 237 -37.61 22.00 15.16
C PRO A 237 -38.05 23.34 15.77
N GLU A 238 -38.10 23.45 17.10
CA GLU A 238 -38.42 24.70 17.79
C GLU A 238 -37.32 25.78 17.67
N GLN A 239 -36.05 25.39 17.75
CA GLN A 239 -34.90 26.27 17.53
C GLN A 239 -34.84 26.75 16.07
N LEU A 240 -35.14 25.86 15.12
CA LEU A 240 -35.26 26.19 13.70
C LEU A 240 -36.37 27.23 13.44
N ARG A 241 -37.53 27.09 14.10
CA ARG A 241 -38.62 28.08 14.04
C ARG A 241 -38.18 29.43 14.61
N ARG A 242 -37.48 29.46 15.75
CA ARG A 242 -36.97 30.70 16.36
C ARG A 242 -35.92 31.39 15.47
N LEU A 243 -34.99 30.64 14.89
CA LEU A 243 -34.00 31.16 13.96
C LEU A 243 -34.65 31.74 12.68
N LYS A 244 -35.69 31.08 12.17
CA LYS A 244 -36.47 31.57 11.03
C LYS A 244 -37.20 32.88 11.37
N ALA A 245 -37.88 32.94 12.51
CA ALA A 245 -38.56 34.15 12.98
C ALA A 245 -37.60 35.33 13.20
N LEU A 246 -36.40 35.08 13.76
CA LEU A 246 -35.34 36.08 13.91
C LEU A 246 -34.80 36.57 12.56
N GLY A 247 -34.63 35.66 11.59
CA GLY A 247 -34.22 36.00 10.23
C GLY A 247 -35.24 36.86 9.48
N ASP A 248 -36.52 36.53 9.62
CA ASP A 248 -37.64 37.26 9.00
C ASP A 248 -37.80 38.66 9.63
N ALA A 249 -37.71 38.77 10.97
CA ALA A 249 -37.73 40.05 11.68
C ALA A 249 -36.56 40.97 11.26
N ARG A 250 -35.36 40.41 11.07
CA ARG A 250 -34.18 41.17 10.62
C ARG A 250 -34.32 41.69 9.20
N ARG A 251 -34.95 40.94 8.29
CA ARG A 251 -35.24 41.40 6.91
C ARG A 251 -36.26 42.53 6.89
N LEU A 252 -37.29 42.43 7.74
CA LEU A 252 -38.31 43.49 7.86
C LEU A 252 -37.71 44.80 8.38
N ALA A 253 -36.82 44.74 9.38
CA ALA A 253 -36.12 45.92 9.90
C ALA A 253 -35.20 46.58 8.87
N ILE A 254 -34.51 45.80 8.04
CA ILE A 254 -33.64 46.34 6.96
C ILE A 254 -34.49 47.03 5.88
N ASN A 255 -35.66 46.49 5.55
CA ASN A 255 -36.55 47.06 4.55
C ASN A 255 -37.35 48.27 5.06
N SER A 256 -37.52 48.44 6.36
CA SER A 256 -38.17 49.63 6.96
C SER A 256 -37.22 50.83 7.15
N THR A 257 -35.94 50.69 6.79
CA THR A 257 -34.91 51.74 6.94
C THR A 257 -34.42 52.27 5.58
N LYS A 258 -35.14 51.96 4.50
CA LYS A 258 -35.01 52.55 3.16
C LYS A 258 -36.28 53.33 2.83
#